data_AF-A0A4Y2A4Q3-F1
#
_entry.id   AF-A0A4Y2A4Q3-F1
#
_cell.length_a   1.000
_cell.length_b   1.000
_cell.length_c   1.000
_cell.angle_alpha   90.00
_cell.angle_beta   90.00
_cell.angle_gamma   90.00
#
_symmetry.space_group_name_H-M   'P 1'
#
loop_
_entity.id
_entity.type
_entity.pdbx_description
1 polymer ?
#
loop_
_entity_poly.entity_id
_entity_poly.type
_entity_poly.pdbx_seq_one_letter_code
_entity_poly.pdbx_strand_id
1 'polypeptide(L)'
;MDESTDVADLAILMVIVCYPYLDSFHEDLLLCKPLPTTTTGTEIFKLLDEFFTENSILWDNCVYVCTDGTKAMTGKMSGAIAKIKEKAKGCNSSHCIFHRHALALKKMPHFISEVLTETVKIINFIKSRPKNNKLFKILGDDIGSLHTSLLLHTEIRWLSRGKSLIRLFEPRNEVGIFLRE
;
A
#
# COMPACT_ATOMS: atom_id res chain seq x y z
N MET A 1 10.50 -4.92 -0.91
CA MET A 1 11.02 -5.06 0.46
C MET A 1 10.44 -3.95 1.30
N ASP A 2 9.92 -4.29 2.46
CA ASP A 2 9.30 -3.35 3.38
C ASP A 2 9.68 -3.71 4.81
N GLU A 3 9.89 -2.69 5.63
CA GLU A 3 10.09 -2.84 7.08
C GLU A 3 8.86 -2.27 7.76
N SER A 4 8.28 -3.03 8.67
CA SER A 4 7.11 -2.61 9.44
C SER A 4 7.24 -3.08 10.87
N THR A 5 6.66 -2.32 11.79
CA THR A 5 6.49 -2.72 13.19
C THR A 5 5.19 -3.49 13.35
N ASP A 6 5.23 -4.62 14.05
CA ASP A 6 4.02 -5.40 14.37
C ASP A 6 3.29 -4.87 15.63
N VAL A 7 2.23 -5.56 16.05
CA VAL A 7 1.42 -5.18 17.22
C VAL A 7 2.14 -5.37 18.57
N ALA A 8 3.29 -6.04 18.58
CA ALA A 8 4.13 -6.28 19.74
C ALA A 8 5.39 -5.40 19.73
N ASP A 9 5.39 -4.33 18.91
CA ASP A 9 6.51 -3.40 18.71
C ASP A 9 7.78 -4.05 18.14
N LEU A 10 7.64 -5.22 17.49
CA LEU A 10 8.75 -5.89 16.84
C LEU A 10 8.89 -5.39 15.40
N ALA A 11 10.09 -4.92 15.05
CA ALA A 11 10.41 -4.57 13.67
C ALA A 11 10.56 -5.85 12.84
N ILE A 12 9.83 -5.94 11.74
CA ILE A 12 9.80 -7.09 10.83
C ILE A 12 10.23 -6.62 9.44
N LEU A 13 11.19 -7.34 8.88
CA LEU A 13 11.54 -7.22 7.47
C LEU A 13 10.73 -8.23 6.65
N MET A 14 9.98 -7.72 5.68
CA MET A 14 9.25 -8.53 4.72
C MET A 14 9.80 -8.29 3.30
N VAL A 15 10.14 -9.37 2.62
CA VAL A 15 10.70 -9.34 1.27
C VAL A 15 9.88 -10.28 0.39
N ILE A 16 9.24 -9.69 -0.61
CA ILE A 16 8.61 -10.40 -1.71
C ILE A 16 9.59 -10.37 -2.87
N VAL A 17 9.80 -11.52 -3.51
CA VAL A 17 10.62 -11.66 -4.71
C VAL A 17 9.71 -11.83 -5.92
N CYS A 18 10.10 -11.22 -7.04
CA CYS A 18 9.51 -11.49 -8.34
C CYS A 18 10.59 -12.09 -9.25
N TYR A 19 10.31 -13.25 -9.84
CA TYR A 19 11.27 -13.97 -10.67
C TYR A 19 10.61 -14.62 -11.88
N PRO A 20 11.32 -14.77 -13.01
CA PRO A 20 10.83 -15.54 -14.13
C PRO A 20 10.84 -17.03 -13.78
N TYR A 21 9.74 -17.71 -14.07
CA TYR A 21 9.62 -19.15 -13.95
C TYR A 21 8.78 -19.67 -15.11
N LEU A 22 9.39 -20.53 -15.93
CA LEU A 22 8.83 -20.96 -17.21
C LEU A 22 8.49 -19.74 -18.09
N ASP A 23 7.22 -19.61 -18.49
CA ASP A 23 6.74 -18.56 -19.40
C ASP A 23 6.09 -17.37 -18.68
N SER A 24 6.20 -17.28 -17.35
CA SER A 24 5.58 -16.22 -16.54
C SER A 24 6.47 -15.68 -15.44
N PHE A 25 6.11 -14.49 -14.92
CA PHE A 25 6.67 -13.97 -13.68
C PHE A 25 5.86 -14.45 -12.49
N HIS A 26 6.56 -14.92 -11.47
CA HIS A 26 5.97 -15.36 -10.22
C HIS A 26 6.37 -14.40 -9.10
N GLU A 27 5.46 -14.21 -8.17
CA GLU A 27 5.72 -13.48 -6.92
C GLU A 27 5.62 -14.45 -5.76
N ASP A 28 6.60 -14.40 -4.85
CA ASP A 28 6.60 -15.24 -3.66
C ASP A 28 7.20 -14.51 -2.46
N LEU A 29 6.85 -14.96 -1.25
CA LEU A 29 7.42 -14.45 -0.01
C LEU A 29 8.82 -15.05 0.16
N LEU A 30 9.85 -14.24 -0.07
CA LEU A 30 11.23 -14.66 0.11
C LEU A 30 11.56 -14.82 1.59
N LEU A 31 11.25 -13.79 2.40
CA LEU A 31 11.38 -13.87 3.85
C LEU A 31 10.42 -12.92 4.55
N CYS A 32 10.03 -13.31 5.76
CA CYS A 32 9.37 -12.48 6.76
C CYS A 32 10.04 -12.80 8.10
N LYS A 33 11.00 -11.97 8.52
CA LYS A 33 11.81 -12.22 9.71
C LYS A 33 11.89 -10.95 10.56
N PRO A 34 11.90 -11.09 11.90
CA PRO A 34 12.13 -9.95 12.77
C PRO A 34 13.57 -9.43 12.61
N LEU A 35 13.75 -8.12 12.78
CA LEU A 35 15.06 -7.49 12.87
C LEU A 35 15.52 -7.57 14.33
N PRO A 36 16.58 -8.33 14.64
CA PRO A 36 16.94 -8.67 16.02
C PRO A 36 17.53 -7.50 16.81
N THR A 37 17.99 -6.44 16.14
CA THR A 37 18.74 -5.34 16.74
C THR A 37 18.09 -3.98 16.42
N THR A 38 18.42 -3.40 15.27
CA THR A 38 17.98 -2.06 14.85
C THR A 38 17.39 -2.10 13.44
N THR A 39 16.62 -1.09 13.08
CA THR A 39 16.04 -0.91 11.73
C THR A 39 16.99 -0.17 10.78
N THR A 40 18.29 -0.24 11.01
CA THR A 40 19.27 0.42 10.13
C THR A 40 19.44 -0.35 8.81
N GLY A 41 19.82 0.36 7.75
CA GLY A 41 20.07 -0.27 6.45
C GLY A 41 21.15 -1.35 6.48
N THR A 42 22.14 -1.22 7.37
CA THR A 42 23.18 -2.22 7.59
C THR A 42 22.61 -3.52 8.16
N GLU A 43 21.75 -3.44 9.19
CA GLU A 43 21.14 -4.63 9.80
C GLU A 43 20.14 -5.29 8.86
N ILE A 44 19.34 -4.50 8.13
CA ILE A 44 18.44 -4.99 7.08
C ILE A 44 19.23 -5.76 6.00
N PHE A 45 20.33 -5.18 5.52
CA PHE A 45 21.19 -5.84 4.55
C PHE A 45 21.86 -7.10 5.11
N LYS A 46 22.33 -7.05 6.36
CA LYS A 46 22.96 -8.21 7.01
C LYS A 46 22.01 -9.40 7.09
N LEU A 47 20.78 -9.18 7.55
CA LEU A 47 19.73 -10.21 7.59
C LEU A 47 19.46 -10.82 6.20
N LEU A 48 19.46 -9.97 5.16
CA LEU A 48 19.32 -10.40 3.77
C LEU A 48 20.52 -11.22 3.27
N ASP A 49 21.75 -10.76 3.52
CA ASP A 49 22.98 -11.42 3.09
C ASP A 49 23.14 -12.79 3.76
N GLU A 50 22.80 -12.88 5.04
CA GLU A 50 22.73 -14.15 5.79
C GLU A 50 21.69 -15.08 5.16
N PHE A 51 20.47 -14.59 4.89
CA PHE A 51 19.43 -15.41 4.24
C PHE A 51 19.84 -15.90 2.85
N PHE A 52 20.44 -15.03 2.02
CA PHE A 52 20.91 -15.40 0.68
C PHE A 52 22.01 -16.45 0.76
N THR A 53 22.93 -16.30 1.72
CA THR A 53 24.02 -17.27 1.95
C THR A 53 23.49 -18.62 2.42
N GLU A 54 22.61 -18.64 3.42
CA GLU A 54 21.96 -19.85 3.96
C GLU A 54 21.22 -20.65 2.88
N ASN A 55 20.57 -19.94 1.94
CA ASN A 55 19.76 -20.55 0.89
C ASN A 55 20.50 -20.68 -0.46
N SER A 56 21.81 -20.41 -0.48
CA SER A 56 22.63 -20.46 -1.71
C SER A 56 22.07 -19.62 -2.87
N ILE A 57 21.46 -18.46 -2.56
CA ILE A 57 20.93 -17.51 -3.53
C ILE A 57 22.06 -16.55 -3.92
N LEU A 58 22.39 -16.51 -5.21
CA LEU A 58 23.40 -15.60 -5.73
C LEU A 58 22.86 -14.17 -5.84
N TRP A 59 23.63 -13.21 -5.32
CA TRP A 59 23.30 -11.79 -5.44
C TRP A 59 23.24 -11.29 -6.88
N ASP A 60 23.97 -11.93 -7.82
CA ASP A 60 23.92 -11.60 -9.24
C ASP A 60 22.52 -11.77 -9.85
N ASN A 61 21.66 -12.57 -9.22
CA ASN A 61 20.25 -12.72 -9.63
C ASN A 61 19.38 -11.53 -9.18
N CYS A 62 19.85 -10.69 -8.26
CA CYS A 62 19.13 -9.52 -7.78
C CYS A 62 19.28 -8.35 -8.75
N VAL A 63 18.42 -8.29 -9.76
CA VAL A 63 18.46 -7.25 -10.81
C VAL A 63 17.73 -5.96 -10.43
N TYR A 64 16.81 -6.02 -9.48
CA TYR A 64 15.98 -4.87 -9.09
C TYR A 64 15.53 -4.94 -7.64
N VAL A 65 15.51 -3.80 -6.95
CA VAL A 65 14.95 -3.69 -5.60
C VAL A 65 14.00 -2.49 -5.47
N CYS A 66 12.84 -2.73 -4.87
CA CYS A 66 11.86 -1.69 -4.58
C CYS A 66 11.63 -1.61 -3.07
N THR A 67 11.71 -0.40 -2.51
CA THR A 67 11.53 -0.12 -1.07
C THR A 67 10.69 1.12 -0.83
N ASP A 68 10.21 1.34 0.39
CA ASP A 68 9.45 2.54 0.78
C ASP A 68 10.21 3.88 0.65
N GLY A 69 11.55 3.82 0.47
CA GLY A 69 12.39 4.99 0.30
C GLY A 69 12.83 5.65 1.61
N THR A 70 12.69 4.98 2.76
CA THR A 70 13.22 5.48 4.04
C THR A 70 14.74 5.65 4.01
N LYS A 71 15.29 6.40 4.96
CA LYS A 71 16.75 6.60 5.09
C LYS A 71 17.50 5.29 5.33
N ALA A 72 16.89 4.35 6.06
CA ALA A 72 17.46 3.01 6.26
C ALA A 72 17.62 2.26 4.93
N MET A 73 16.69 2.44 3.98
CA MET A 73 16.79 1.79 2.67
C MET A 73 17.70 2.55 1.70
N THR A 74 17.58 3.88 1.63
CA THR A 74 18.16 4.72 0.56
C THR A 74 19.44 5.47 0.95
N GLY A 75 19.90 5.35 2.20
CA GLY A 75 21.12 6.01 2.67
C GLY A 75 22.33 5.74 1.76
N LYS A 76 23.08 6.79 1.41
CA LYS A 76 24.15 6.72 0.40
C LYS A 76 25.26 5.71 0.74
N MET A 77 25.60 5.59 2.03
CA MET A 77 26.68 4.72 2.53
C MET A 77 26.15 3.56 3.37
N SER A 78 25.18 3.82 4.25
CA SER A 78 24.64 2.85 5.21
C SER A 78 23.23 2.34 4.84
N GLY A 79 22.71 2.73 3.67
CA GLY A 79 21.41 2.27 3.21
C GLY A 79 21.46 0.83 2.72
N ALA A 80 20.40 0.05 2.97
CA ALA A 80 20.31 -1.33 2.51
C ALA A 80 20.49 -1.44 0.99
N ILE A 81 19.91 -0.52 0.21
CA ILE A 81 20.04 -0.50 -1.26
C ILE A 81 21.50 -0.27 -1.68
N ALA A 82 22.23 0.62 -0.99
CA ALA A 82 23.63 0.88 -1.33
C ALA A 82 24.46 -0.40 -1.16
N LYS A 83 24.26 -1.13 -0.06
CA LYS A 83 24.93 -2.41 0.22
C LYS A 83 24.51 -3.53 -0.73
N ILE A 84 23.23 -3.62 -1.10
CA ILE A 84 22.76 -4.56 -2.12
C ILE A 84 23.50 -4.33 -3.44
N LYS A 85 23.65 -3.07 -3.86
CA LYS A 85 24.37 -2.73 -5.10
C LYS A 85 25.87 -3.00 -5.05
N GLU A 86 26.47 -3.07 -3.87
CA GLU A 86 27.86 -3.51 -3.70
C GLU A 86 28.01 -5.01 -4.02
N LYS A 87 27.05 -5.85 -3.61
CA LYS A 87 27.03 -7.30 -3.91
C LYS A 87 26.52 -7.61 -5.32
N ALA A 88 25.45 -6.95 -5.76
CA ALA A 88 24.79 -7.14 -7.05
C ALA A 88 25.08 -5.95 -7.98
N LYS A 89 26.26 -5.97 -8.61
CA LYS A 89 26.72 -4.89 -9.49
C LYS A 89 25.85 -4.83 -10.74
N GLY A 90 24.99 -3.81 -10.81
CA GLY A 90 24.00 -3.65 -11.89
C GLY A 90 22.55 -3.69 -11.41
N CYS A 91 22.32 -4.01 -10.13
CA CYS A 91 21.00 -3.94 -9.51
C CYS A 91 20.44 -2.51 -9.57
N ASN A 92 19.26 -2.36 -10.17
CA ASN A 92 18.52 -1.10 -10.19
C ASN A 92 17.62 -0.98 -8.95
N SER A 93 17.19 0.24 -8.63
CA SER A 93 16.34 0.45 -7.46
C SER A 93 15.35 1.58 -7.65
N SER A 94 14.15 1.42 -7.11
CA SER A 94 13.14 2.48 -7.07
C SER A 94 12.49 2.61 -5.70
N HIS A 95 11.89 3.78 -5.48
CA HIS A 95 10.94 3.97 -4.40
C HIS A 95 9.59 3.34 -4.77
N CYS A 96 8.93 2.74 -3.79
CA CYS A 96 7.63 2.13 -3.92
C CYS A 96 6.62 3.15 -4.42
N ILE A 97 5.97 2.81 -5.53
CA ILE A 97 4.99 3.70 -6.16
C ILE A 97 3.83 3.99 -5.21
N PHE A 98 3.40 3.03 -4.39
CA PHE A 98 2.35 3.22 -3.40
C PHE A 98 2.79 4.21 -2.31
N HIS A 99 4.02 4.08 -1.80
CA HIS A 99 4.55 5.01 -0.80
C HIS A 99 4.72 6.42 -1.38
N ARG A 100 5.17 6.55 -2.64
CA ARG A 100 5.25 7.85 -3.33
C ARG A 100 3.88 8.52 -3.48
N HIS A 101 2.85 7.76 -3.87
CA HIS A 101 1.48 8.28 -3.94
C HIS A 101 0.99 8.71 -2.55
N ALA A 102 1.25 7.91 -1.51
CA ALA A 102 0.91 8.26 -0.14
C ALA A 102 1.52 9.59 0.31
N LEU A 103 2.82 9.78 0.05
CA LEU A 103 3.54 11.00 0.37
C LEU A 103 3.01 12.20 -0.43
N ALA A 104 2.66 12.01 -1.70
CA ALA A 104 2.05 13.05 -2.51
C ALA A 104 0.68 13.48 -1.95
N LEU A 105 -0.15 12.52 -1.51
CA LEU A 105 -1.44 12.80 -0.87
C LEU A 105 -1.29 13.58 0.44
N LYS A 106 -0.24 13.31 1.23
CA LYS A 106 0.04 14.11 2.45
C LYS A 106 0.35 15.58 2.16
N LYS A 107 0.76 15.91 0.94
CA LYS A 107 1.04 17.28 0.49
C LYS A 107 -0.10 17.90 -0.32
N MET A 108 -1.25 17.23 -0.39
CA MET A 108 -2.41 17.70 -1.13
C MET A 108 -3.01 18.97 -0.50
N PRO A 109 -3.55 19.90 -1.30
CA PRO A 109 -4.26 21.06 -0.77
C PRO A 109 -5.36 20.68 0.22
N HIS A 110 -5.51 21.46 1.29
CA HIS A 110 -6.44 21.18 2.39
C HIS A 110 -7.85 20.88 1.88
N PHE A 111 -8.37 21.69 0.96
CA PHE A 111 -9.73 21.54 0.44
C PHE A 111 -9.96 20.17 -0.22
N ILE A 112 -8.97 19.62 -0.96
CA ILE A 112 -9.12 18.31 -1.60
C ILE A 112 -9.07 17.21 -0.54
N SER A 113 -8.16 17.33 0.44
CA SER A 113 -8.07 16.38 1.56
C SER A 113 -9.38 16.31 2.35
N GLU A 114 -10.00 17.47 2.60
CA GLU A 114 -11.28 17.60 3.28
C GLU A 114 -12.40 16.92 2.50
N VAL A 115 -12.56 17.23 1.20
CA VAL A 115 -13.57 16.59 0.33
C VAL A 115 -13.41 15.07 0.29
N LEU A 116 -12.18 14.56 0.17
CA LEU A 116 -11.92 13.12 0.16
C LEU A 116 -12.22 12.47 1.52
N THR A 117 -11.97 13.18 2.62
CA THR A 117 -12.26 12.71 3.98
C THR A 117 -13.76 12.63 4.22
N GLU A 118 -14.51 13.68 3.86
CA GLU A 118 -15.97 13.68 3.97
C GLU A 118 -16.62 12.62 3.07
N THR A 119 -16.09 12.43 1.86
CA THR A 119 -16.52 11.36 0.96
C THR A 119 -16.43 9.99 1.63
N VAL A 120 -15.29 9.69 2.27
CA VAL A 120 -15.08 8.43 2.97
C VAL A 120 -16.04 8.29 4.16
N LYS A 121 -16.28 9.36 4.92
CA LYS A 121 -17.24 9.35 6.03
C LYS A 121 -18.66 9.01 5.56
N ILE A 122 -19.14 9.67 4.51
CA ILE A 122 -20.48 9.45 3.96
C ILE A 122 -20.63 8.01 3.46
N ILE A 123 -19.66 7.54 2.67
CA ILE A 123 -19.65 6.16 2.18
C ILE A 123 -19.68 5.17 3.34
N ASN A 124 -18.82 5.36 4.35
CA ASN A 124 -18.76 4.47 5.50
C ASN A 124 -20.04 4.51 6.32
N PHE A 125 -20.69 5.66 6.49
CA PHE A 125 -21.98 5.77 7.15
C PHE A 125 -23.07 4.95 6.43
N ILE A 126 -23.12 5.02 5.10
CA ILE A 126 -24.09 4.28 4.28
C ILE A 126 -23.76 2.78 4.26
N LYS A 127 -22.47 2.42 4.12
CA LYS A 127 -22.04 1.04 3.83
C LYS A 127 -21.74 0.18 5.06
N SER A 128 -21.27 0.78 6.15
CA SER A 128 -20.90 0.01 7.35
C SER A 128 -22.09 -0.64 8.04
N ARG A 129 -23.30 -0.07 7.87
CA ARG A 129 -24.53 -0.57 8.51
C ARG A 129 -25.38 -1.33 7.49
N PRO A 130 -25.73 -2.60 7.75
CA PRO A 130 -26.58 -3.39 6.84
C PRO A 130 -27.93 -2.75 6.53
N LYS A 131 -28.55 -2.09 7.51
CA LYS A 131 -29.81 -1.35 7.34
C LYS A 131 -29.64 -0.20 6.33
N ASN A 132 -28.64 0.66 6.53
CA ASN A 132 -28.40 1.81 5.67
C ASN A 132 -28.10 1.38 4.23
N ASN A 133 -27.27 0.34 4.06
CA ASN A 133 -26.95 -0.20 2.75
C ASN A 133 -28.19 -0.75 2.00
N LYS A 134 -29.11 -1.41 2.73
CA LYS A 134 -30.38 -1.89 2.15
C LYS A 134 -31.31 -0.74 1.77
N LEU A 135 -31.48 0.25 2.65
CA LEU A 135 -32.33 1.41 2.41
C LEU A 135 -31.82 2.25 1.24
N PHE A 136 -30.51 2.50 1.17
CA PHE A 136 -29.90 3.23 0.06
C PHE A 136 -30.08 2.50 -1.28
N LYS A 137 -30.00 1.15 -1.27
CA LYS A 137 -30.25 0.36 -2.46
C LYS A 137 -31.69 0.51 -2.95
N ILE A 138 -32.67 0.40 -2.05
CA ILE A 138 -34.10 0.57 -2.38
C ILE A 138 -34.34 1.96 -2.98
N LEU A 139 -33.84 3.02 -2.32
CA LEU A 139 -33.95 4.39 -2.81
C LEU A 139 -33.31 4.55 -4.21
N GLY A 140 -32.14 3.95 -4.43
CA GLY A 140 -31.46 3.97 -5.71
C GLY A 140 -32.21 3.23 -6.81
N ASP A 141 -32.82 2.08 -6.49
CA ASP A 141 -33.65 1.31 -7.41
C ASP A 141 -34.92 2.10 -7.80
N ASP A 142 -35.58 2.77 -6.83
CA ASP A 142 -36.81 3.54 -7.05
C ASP A 142 -36.60 4.79 -7.93
N ILE A 143 -35.41 5.42 -7.84
CA ILE A 143 -35.07 6.65 -8.56
C ILE A 143 -34.34 6.35 -9.88
N GLY A 144 -34.02 5.09 -10.17
CA GLY A 144 -33.31 4.68 -11.39
C GLY A 144 -31.84 5.10 -11.40
N SER A 145 -31.19 5.07 -10.24
CA SER A 145 -29.81 5.51 -10.08
C SER A 145 -28.83 4.64 -10.86
N LEU A 146 -27.77 5.28 -11.42
CA LEU A 146 -26.68 4.56 -12.09
C LEU A 146 -25.94 3.61 -11.14
N HIS A 147 -25.90 3.94 -9.84
CA HIS A 147 -25.20 3.18 -8.81
C HIS A 147 -26.07 2.98 -7.58
N THR A 148 -26.63 1.78 -7.46
CA THR A 148 -27.47 1.36 -6.32
C THR A 148 -26.65 0.87 -5.13
N SER A 149 -25.31 0.92 -5.25
CA SER A 149 -24.36 0.42 -4.26
C SER A 149 -23.04 1.18 -4.31
N LEU A 150 -22.67 1.82 -3.20
CA LEU A 150 -21.35 2.43 -3.01
C LEU A 150 -20.26 1.38 -2.69
N LEU A 151 -18.99 1.71 -2.91
CA LEU A 151 -17.88 0.85 -2.45
C LEU A 151 -17.46 1.24 -1.04
N LEU A 152 -17.46 0.27 -0.11
CA LEU A 152 -16.85 0.46 1.20
C LEU A 152 -15.36 0.79 1.01
N HIS A 153 -14.91 1.90 1.59
CA HIS A 153 -13.52 2.29 1.58
C HIS A 153 -12.85 1.81 2.86
N THR A 154 -11.95 0.83 2.76
CA THR A 154 -11.01 0.53 3.84
C THR A 154 -9.79 1.43 3.67
N GLU A 155 -9.31 2.03 4.76
CA GLU A 155 -8.23 3.02 4.76
C GLU A 155 -6.92 2.54 4.12
N ILE A 156 -6.78 1.22 3.93
CA ILE A 156 -5.58 0.51 3.50
C ILE A 156 -5.30 0.69 2.00
N ARG A 157 -6.27 1.13 1.18
CA ARG A 157 -6.07 1.37 -0.26
C ARG A 157 -6.32 2.82 -0.63
N TRP A 158 -5.36 3.70 -0.31
CA TRP A 158 -5.41 5.13 -0.62
C TRP A 158 -5.71 5.47 -2.08
N LEU A 159 -5.26 4.62 -3.02
CA LEU A 159 -5.57 4.73 -4.46
C LEU A 159 -7.07 4.63 -4.79
N SER A 160 -7.90 4.15 -3.86
CA SER A 160 -9.34 4.05 -4.06
C SER A 160 -10.13 5.30 -3.67
N ARG A 161 -9.51 6.30 -2.99
CA ARG A 161 -10.22 7.52 -2.57
C ARG A 161 -10.80 8.33 -3.73
N GLY A 162 -10.06 8.46 -4.84
CA GLY A 162 -10.57 9.11 -6.05
C GLY A 162 -11.77 8.37 -6.67
N LYS A 163 -11.70 7.02 -6.72
CA LYS A 163 -12.83 6.20 -7.20
C LYS A 163 -14.03 6.26 -6.26
N SER A 164 -13.79 6.36 -4.96
CA SER A 164 -14.83 6.58 -3.95
C SER A 164 -15.54 7.91 -4.16
N LEU A 165 -14.82 8.99 -4.46
CA LEU A 165 -15.40 10.28 -4.79
C LEU A 165 -16.30 10.22 -6.02
N ILE A 166 -15.84 9.61 -7.12
CA ILE A 166 -16.63 9.46 -8.35
C ILE A 166 -17.94 8.70 -8.05
N ARG A 167 -17.83 7.55 -7.37
CA ARG A 167 -19.00 6.72 -7.03
C ARG A 167 -19.97 7.36 -6.05
N LEU A 168 -19.52 8.30 -5.23
CA LEU A 168 -20.41 9.08 -4.36
C LEU A 168 -21.08 10.22 -5.14
N PHE A 169 -20.34 10.85 -6.06
CA PHE A 169 -20.79 12.03 -6.79
C PHE A 169 -21.80 11.70 -7.91
N GLU A 170 -21.70 10.53 -8.52
CA GLU A 170 -22.64 10.06 -9.55
C GLU A 170 -24.09 10.00 -9.01
N PRO A 171 -24.39 9.33 -7.87
CA PRO A 171 -25.71 9.33 -7.23
C PRO A 171 -25.85 10.45 -6.17
N ARG A 172 -25.26 11.64 -6.38
CA ARG A 172 -25.23 12.70 -5.33
C ARG A 172 -26.60 13.18 -4.86
N ASN A 173 -27.62 13.11 -5.73
CA ASN A 173 -28.97 13.54 -5.38
C ASN A 173 -29.61 12.54 -4.41
N GLU A 174 -29.47 11.26 -4.69
CA GLU A 174 -29.96 10.14 -3.88
C GLU A 174 -29.23 10.08 -2.54
N VAL A 175 -27.92 10.27 -2.55
CA VAL A 175 -27.13 10.46 -1.32
C VAL A 175 -27.66 11.66 -0.53
N GLY A 176 -27.95 12.78 -1.19
CA GLY A 176 -28.50 13.97 -0.56
C GLY A 176 -29.88 13.75 0.06
N ILE A 177 -30.74 12.93 -0.56
CA ILE A 177 -32.04 12.53 -0.01
C ILE A 177 -31.83 11.61 1.19
N PHE A 178 -31.01 10.55 1.03
CA PHE A 178 -30.75 9.56 2.07
C PHE A 178 -30.16 10.16 3.35
N LEU A 179 -29.34 11.22 3.24
CA LEU A 179 -28.74 11.88 4.41
C LEU A 179 -29.67 12.89 5.10
N ARG A 180 -30.79 13.27 4.49
CA ARG A 180 -31.79 14.17 5.08
C ARG A 180 -32.89 13.43 5.85
N GLU A 181 -33.05 12.14 5.60
CA GLU A 181 -33.93 11.22 6.35
C GLU A 181 -33.24 10.68 7.61
#